data_AF-A0A9D7A1K3-F1
#
_entry.id   AF-A0A9D7A1K3-F1
#
_cell.length_a   1.000
_cell.length_b   1.000
_cell.length_c   1.000
_cell.angle_alpha   90.00
_cell.angle_beta   90.00
_cell.angle_gamma   90.00
#
_symmetry.space_group_name_H-M   'P 1'
#
loop_
_entity.id
_entity.type
_entity.pdbx_description
1 polymer ?
#
loop_
_entity_poly.entity_id
_entity_poly.type
_entity_poly.pdbx_seq_one_letter_code
_entity_poly.pdbx_strand_id
1 'polypeptide(L)'
;MGHVRLGTLPRTRNWIQVLDLVGSGAGAPHIAAATMEASQRGLAKAAQDPGLVYTVWLLTQVPLAARSKDFVARLHKLGLQVSDSPSLLEVTGAFADAVDAHLRRTGGRTDLGEMAQMAASEALTALGTPANASLFETTTPTAQQTIGSFTTARRFSALAAEFFTRLTRKYLTYFLSRELSNYVGVDGRFPNVDRHAEFNSALDLHCRQASLIIEEFSGGWFSKGNFKGPITQKNAAGYVHVALKKLRAELAKGTPGGE
;
A
#
# COMPACT_ATOMS: atom_id res chain seq x y z
N MET A 1 20.34 -2.20 -18.65
CA MET A 1 21.41 -2.74 -17.77
C MET A 1 21.03 -2.45 -16.33
N GLY A 2 20.77 -3.49 -15.55
CA GLY A 2 20.18 -3.40 -14.20
C GLY A 2 19.13 -4.47 -13.91
N HIS A 3 19.21 -5.64 -14.55
CA HIS A 3 18.46 -6.81 -14.08
C HIS A 3 19.25 -7.36 -12.89
N VAL A 4 18.87 -6.99 -11.68
CA VAL A 4 19.23 -7.83 -10.53
C VAL A 4 18.57 -9.18 -10.84
N ARG A 5 19.38 -10.15 -11.27
CA ARG A 5 18.95 -11.54 -11.35
C ARG A 5 18.66 -11.97 -9.91
N LEU A 6 17.39 -11.89 -9.51
CA LEU A 6 16.98 -12.19 -8.14
C LEU A 6 16.91 -13.70 -7.95
N GLY A 7 18.05 -14.26 -7.54
CA GLY A 7 18.16 -15.62 -7.01
C GLY A 7 17.28 -15.84 -5.78
N THR A 8 17.16 -17.11 -5.38
CA THR A 8 16.43 -17.67 -4.21
C THR A 8 16.34 -16.74 -3.00
N LEU A 9 15.28 -16.89 -2.18
CA LEU A 9 15.11 -16.10 -0.95
C LEU A 9 16.40 -16.04 -0.12
N PRO A 10 16.70 -14.89 0.52
CA PRO A 10 17.92 -14.75 1.30
C PRO A 10 17.93 -15.82 2.41
N ARG A 11 18.95 -16.69 2.44
CA ARG A 11 19.12 -17.74 3.46
C ARG A 11 19.57 -17.20 4.82
N THR A 12 18.97 -16.12 5.28
CA THR A 12 19.23 -15.57 6.60
C THR A 12 18.43 -16.32 7.66
N ARG A 13 18.90 -16.30 8.92
CA ARG A 13 18.23 -16.97 10.05
C ARG A 13 16.73 -16.62 10.15
N ASN A 14 16.35 -15.36 9.94
CA ASN A 14 14.95 -14.95 10.03
C ASN A 14 14.09 -15.53 8.88
N TRP A 15 14.66 -15.67 7.68
CA TRP A 15 13.95 -16.29 6.56
C TRP A 15 13.82 -17.80 6.73
N ILE A 16 14.81 -18.46 7.34
CA ILE A 16 14.70 -19.88 7.71
C ILE A 16 13.56 -20.06 8.72
N GLN A 17 13.46 -19.18 9.74
CA GLN A 17 12.35 -19.21 10.69
C GLN A 17 10.97 -19.05 10.03
N VAL A 18 10.85 -18.23 8.98
CA VAL A 18 9.61 -18.12 8.21
C VAL A 18 9.28 -19.45 7.53
N LEU A 19 10.27 -20.11 6.92
CA LEU A 19 10.09 -21.40 6.25
C LEU A 19 9.72 -22.51 7.26
N ASP A 20 10.33 -22.51 8.44
CA ASP A 20 10.02 -23.47 9.50
C ASP A 20 8.57 -23.30 9.97
N LEU A 21 8.11 -22.06 10.19
CA LEU A 21 6.72 -21.77 10.54
C LEU A 21 5.75 -22.19 9.44
N VAL A 22 6.14 -22.02 8.17
CA VAL A 22 5.34 -22.51 7.04
C VAL A 22 5.27 -24.02 7.06
N GLY A 23 6.39 -24.73 7.22
CA GLY A 23 6.47 -26.19 7.26
C GLY A 23 5.75 -26.81 8.46
N SER A 24 5.76 -26.14 9.62
CA SER A 24 5.09 -26.61 10.83
C SER A 24 3.58 -26.33 10.87
N GLY A 25 3.02 -25.74 9.81
CA GLY A 25 1.59 -25.44 9.73
C GLY A 25 1.13 -24.22 10.54
N ALA A 26 2.03 -23.32 10.94
CA ALA A 26 1.68 -22.15 11.76
C ALA A 26 0.63 -21.25 11.07
N GLY A 27 -0.23 -20.60 11.85
CA GLY A 27 -1.29 -19.73 11.31
C GLY A 27 -0.76 -18.56 10.48
N ALA A 28 -1.63 -18.00 9.63
CA ALA A 28 -1.31 -16.81 8.82
C ALA A 28 -0.76 -15.62 9.65
N PRO A 29 -1.25 -15.34 10.88
CA PRO A 29 -0.67 -14.28 11.70
C PRO A 29 0.79 -14.51 12.09
N HIS A 30 1.17 -15.72 12.50
CA HIS A 30 2.56 -16.08 12.84
C HIS A 30 3.49 -15.91 11.66
N ILE A 31 3.06 -16.37 10.48
CA ILE A 31 3.86 -16.25 9.26
C ILE A 31 3.93 -14.80 8.80
N ALA A 32 2.86 -14.03 8.90
CA ALA A 32 2.86 -12.60 8.56
C ALA A 32 3.83 -11.83 9.46
N ALA A 33 3.76 -12.05 10.78
CA ALA A 33 4.64 -11.42 11.76
C ALA A 33 6.12 -11.79 11.50
N ALA A 34 6.41 -13.08 11.33
CA ALA A 34 7.76 -13.56 11.05
C ALA A 34 8.28 -13.06 9.70
N THR A 35 7.44 -12.99 8.67
CA THR A 35 7.81 -12.45 7.34
C THR A 35 8.10 -10.96 7.44
N MET A 36 7.30 -10.21 8.20
CA MET A 36 7.53 -8.78 8.45
C MET A 36 8.83 -8.55 9.24
N GLU A 37 9.17 -9.43 10.19
CA GLU A 37 10.40 -9.34 10.96
C GLU A 37 11.63 -9.78 10.15
N ALA A 38 11.50 -10.81 9.30
CA ALA A 38 12.55 -11.22 8.37
C ALA A 38 12.85 -10.13 7.34
N SER A 39 11.84 -9.37 6.96
CA SER A 39 11.94 -8.22 6.08
C SER A 39 12.20 -6.89 6.80
N GLN A 40 12.39 -6.89 8.13
CA GLN A 40 12.52 -5.68 8.96
C GLN A 40 13.62 -4.71 8.50
N ARG A 41 14.80 -5.24 8.13
CA ARG A 41 15.88 -4.42 7.56
C ARG A 41 15.50 -3.81 6.20
N GLY A 42 14.68 -4.51 5.42
CA GLY A 42 14.04 -4.01 4.22
C GLY A 42 13.00 -2.93 4.52
N LEU A 43 12.18 -3.09 5.57
CA LEU A 43 11.15 -2.15 5.96
C LEU A 43 11.69 -0.83 6.55
N ALA A 44 12.78 -0.89 7.31
CA ALA A 44 13.46 0.31 7.78
C ALA A 44 14.03 1.15 6.62
N LYS A 45 14.54 0.46 5.58
CA LYS A 45 14.92 1.09 4.31
C LYS A 45 13.71 1.49 3.45
N ALA A 46 12.58 0.79 3.57
CA ALA A 46 11.35 1.08 2.84
C ALA A 46 10.83 2.49 3.16
N ALA A 47 10.96 2.95 4.40
CA ALA A 47 10.61 4.32 4.76
C ALA A 47 11.47 5.41 4.07
N GLN A 48 12.57 5.02 3.45
CA GLN A 48 13.46 5.87 2.65
C GLN A 48 13.36 5.56 1.15
N ASP A 49 12.49 4.63 0.76
CA ASP A 49 12.32 4.26 -0.65
C ASP A 49 11.71 5.45 -1.41
N PRO A 50 12.37 5.92 -2.48
CA PRO A 50 11.93 7.11 -3.20
C PRO A 50 10.56 6.91 -3.86
N GLY A 51 10.23 5.70 -4.31
CA GLY A 51 8.94 5.38 -4.91
C GLY A 51 7.80 5.41 -3.90
N LEU A 52 8.01 4.78 -2.75
CA LEU A 52 7.03 4.78 -1.65
C LEU A 52 6.79 6.20 -1.11
N VAL A 53 7.86 6.94 -0.84
CA VAL A 53 7.76 8.31 -0.32
C VAL A 53 7.06 9.23 -1.31
N TYR A 54 7.43 9.17 -2.59
CA TYR A 54 6.79 9.98 -3.63
C TYR A 54 5.31 9.63 -3.80
N THR A 55 4.98 8.34 -3.81
CA THR A 55 3.59 7.85 -3.91
C THR A 55 2.73 8.39 -2.77
N VAL A 56 3.20 8.27 -1.52
CA VAL A 56 2.47 8.75 -0.34
C VAL A 56 2.37 10.27 -0.33
N TRP A 57 3.43 10.97 -0.74
CA TRP A 57 3.35 12.41 -0.94
C TRP A 57 2.28 12.77 -1.98
N LEU A 58 2.25 12.10 -3.15
CA LEU A 58 1.29 12.38 -4.20
C LEU A 58 -0.16 12.09 -3.77
N LEU A 59 -0.38 11.04 -2.96
CA LEU A 59 -1.67 10.74 -2.32
C LEU A 59 -2.16 11.86 -1.39
N THR A 60 -1.29 12.74 -0.91
CA THR A 60 -1.70 13.96 -0.20
C THR A 60 -1.97 15.12 -1.16
N GLN A 61 -1.17 15.26 -2.21
CA GLN A 61 -1.23 16.43 -3.09
C GLN A 61 -2.43 16.38 -4.04
N VAL A 62 -2.77 15.21 -4.57
CA VAL A 62 -3.88 15.06 -5.53
C VAL A 62 -5.23 15.43 -4.91
N PRO A 63 -5.58 14.97 -3.68
CA PRO A 63 -6.75 15.49 -2.96
C PRO A 63 -6.69 17.01 -2.74
N LEU A 64 -5.54 17.55 -2.33
CA LEU A 64 -5.39 18.99 -2.09
C LEU A 64 -5.56 19.83 -3.38
N ALA A 65 -5.15 19.30 -4.54
CA ALA A 65 -5.35 19.94 -5.83
C ALA A 65 -6.84 20.13 -6.16
N ALA A 66 -7.71 19.21 -5.74
CA ALA A 66 -9.15 19.29 -5.96
C ALA A 66 -9.85 20.44 -5.22
N ARG A 67 -9.20 21.06 -4.22
CA ARG A 67 -9.70 22.28 -3.57
C ARG A 67 -9.59 23.54 -4.45
N SER A 68 -8.78 23.47 -5.51
CA SER A 68 -8.58 24.57 -6.44
C SER A 68 -9.78 24.75 -7.36
N LYS A 69 -10.10 26.00 -7.74
CA LYS A 69 -11.06 26.27 -8.83
C LYS A 69 -10.54 25.76 -10.18
N ASP A 70 -9.22 25.79 -10.34
CA ASP A 70 -8.51 25.24 -11.50
C ASP A 70 -7.84 23.92 -11.08
N PHE A 71 -8.61 22.84 -11.16
CA PHE A 71 -8.18 21.50 -10.76
C PHE A 71 -7.21 20.88 -11.75
N VAL A 72 -7.53 20.96 -13.05
CA VAL A 72 -6.72 20.39 -14.14
C VAL A 72 -5.33 21.01 -14.14
N ALA A 73 -5.19 22.34 -14.08
CA ALA A 73 -3.87 22.96 -14.07
C ALA A 73 -3.05 22.61 -12.82
N ARG A 74 -3.71 22.35 -11.67
CA ARG A 74 -3.00 21.86 -10.47
C ARG A 74 -2.50 20.43 -10.66
N LEU A 75 -3.29 19.56 -11.27
CA LEU A 75 -2.86 18.19 -11.60
C LEU A 75 -1.67 18.21 -12.57
N HIS A 76 -1.72 19.04 -13.62
CA HIS A 76 -0.62 19.21 -14.55
C HIS A 76 0.66 19.69 -13.87
N LYS A 77 0.56 20.64 -12.92
CA LYS A 77 1.71 21.10 -12.09
C LYS A 77 2.30 20.01 -11.20
N LEU A 78 1.51 19.00 -10.83
CA LEU A 78 1.97 17.81 -10.12
C LEU A 78 2.56 16.74 -11.06
N GLY A 79 2.52 16.98 -12.37
CA GLY A 79 2.99 16.05 -13.40
C GLY A 79 1.93 15.06 -13.88
N LEU A 80 0.68 15.17 -13.43
CA LEU A 80 -0.43 14.33 -13.89
C LEU A 80 -0.98 14.93 -15.18
N GLN A 81 -0.76 14.26 -16.31
CA GLN A 81 -1.31 14.67 -17.60
C GLN A 81 -2.73 14.13 -17.75
N VAL A 82 -3.71 15.03 -17.77
CA VAL A 82 -5.14 14.69 -17.87
C VAL A 82 -5.85 15.66 -18.81
N SER A 83 -6.98 15.25 -19.34
CA SER A 83 -7.91 16.04 -20.15
C SER A 83 -8.58 17.16 -19.34
N ASP A 84 -9.30 18.05 -20.04
CA ASP A 84 -9.99 19.20 -19.44
C ASP A 84 -11.17 18.81 -18.54
N SER A 85 -11.69 17.59 -18.68
CA SER A 85 -12.80 17.06 -17.87
C SER A 85 -12.51 15.62 -17.49
N PRO A 86 -11.53 15.39 -16.60
CA PRO A 86 -10.98 14.06 -16.41
C PRO A 86 -11.91 13.17 -15.59
N SER A 87 -11.90 11.88 -15.91
CA SER A 87 -12.57 10.85 -15.10
C SER A 87 -11.72 10.45 -13.88
N LEU A 88 -12.33 9.76 -12.89
CA LEU A 88 -11.57 9.21 -11.76
C LEU A 88 -10.46 8.26 -12.24
N LEU A 89 -10.77 7.38 -13.18
CA LEU A 89 -9.81 6.41 -13.72
C LEU A 89 -8.67 7.08 -14.47
N GLU A 90 -8.96 8.17 -15.18
CA GLU A 90 -7.93 8.97 -15.85
C GLU A 90 -6.99 9.64 -14.84
N VAL A 91 -7.53 10.23 -13.76
CA VAL A 91 -6.71 10.78 -12.68
C VAL A 91 -5.86 9.68 -12.02
N THR A 92 -6.42 8.49 -11.81
CA THR A 92 -5.68 7.33 -11.27
C THR A 92 -4.58 6.84 -12.22
N GLY A 93 -4.83 6.81 -13.54
CA GLY A 93 -3.82 6.48 -14.54
C GLY A 93 -2.70 7.50 -14.57
N ALA A 94 -3.05 8.79 -14.64
CA ALA A 94 -2.09 9.89 -14.59
C ALA A 94 -1.29 9.92 -13.27
N PHE A 95 -1.90 9.52 -12.16
CA PHE A 95 -1.20 9.33 -10.88
C PHE A 95 -0.09 8.28 -11.02
N ALA A 96 -0.40 7.11 -11.58
CA ALA A 96 0.59 6.06 -11.80
C ALA A 96 1.72 6.56 -12.72
N ASP A 97 1.37 7.16 -13.85
CA ASP A 97 2.33 7.72 -14.80
C ASP A 97 3.25 8.78 -14.17
N ALA A 98 2.71 9.62 -13.27
CA ALA A 98 3.48 10.62 -12.56
C ALA A 98 4.50 10.00 -11.60
N VAL A 99 4.14 8.91 -10.90
CA VAL A 99 5.08 8.14 -10.07
C VAL A 99 6.18 7.51 -10.94
N ASP A 100 5.80 6.88 -12.04
CA ASP A 100 6.74 6.28 -13.00
C ASP A 100 7.72 7.30 -13.57
N ALA A 101 7.22 8.46 -14.00
CA ALA A 101 8.02 9.56 -14.53
C ALA A 101 8.95 10.14 -13.46
N HIS A 102 8.54 10.17 -12.18
CA HIS A 102 9.41 10.55 -11.09
C HIS A 102 10.54 9.54 -10.90
N LEU A 103 10.22 8.24 -10.80
CA LEU A 103 11.21 7.19 -10.56
C LEU A 103 12.20 7.01 -11.71
N ARG A 104 11.75 7.18 -12.96
CA ARG A 104 12.64 7.21 -14.15
C ARG A 104 13.65 8.34 -14.07
N ARG A 105 13.26 9.53 -13.58
CA ARG A 105 14.14 10.70 -13.48
C ARG A 105 15.12 10.62 -12.31
N THR A 106 14.71 10.06 -11.19
CA THR A 106 15.54 10.00 -9.96
C THR A 106 16.38 8.73 -9.85
N GLY A 107 16.24 7.78 -10.78
CA GLY A 107 16.95 6.49 -10.75
C GLY A 107 16.47 5.55 -9.64
N GLY A 108 15.27 5.78 -9.11
CA GLY A 108 14.74 5.14 -7.90
C GLY A 108 13.77 3.99 -8.14
N ARG A 109 13.81 3.32 -9.31
CA ARG A 109 12.91 2.18 -9.57
C ARG A 109 13.25 0.99 -8.68
N THR A 110 12.30 0.59 -7.85
CA THR A 110 12.39 -0.53 -6.92
C THR A 110 11.08 -1.31 -6.95
N ASP A 111 11.12 -2.62 -6.67
CA ASP A 111 9.91 -3.45 -6.57
C ASP A 111 8.93 -2.89 -5.53
N LEU A 112 9.45 -2.30 -4.44
CA LEU A 112 8.64 -1.64 -3.42
C LEU A 112 7.94 -0.38 -3.95
N GLY A 113 8.63 0.45 -4.73
CA GLY A 113 8.05 1.63 -5.36
C GLY A 113 6.93 1.26 -6.34
N GLU A 114 7.13 0.21 -7.13
CA GLU A 114 6.10 -0.34 -8.03
C GLU A 114 4.89 -0.87 -7.24
N MET A 115 5.12 -1.62 -6.16
CA MET A 115 4.05 -2.07 -5.26
C MET A 115 3.28 -0.92 -4.63
N ALA A 116 3.98 0.15 -4.24
CA ALA A 116 3.36 1.35 -3.68
C ALA A 116 2.47 2.05 -4.70
N GLN A 117 2.96 2.28 -5.92
CA GLN A 117 2.16 2.86 -6.99
C GLN A 117 0.89 2.04 -7.25
N MET A 118 1.02 0.73 -7.43
CA MET A 118 -0.13 -0.16 -7.64
C MET A 118 -1.12 -0.10 -6.48
N ALA A 119 -0.63 -0.18 -5.23
CA ALA A 119 -1.48 -0.09 -4.04
C ALA A 119 -2.24 1.24 -3.95
N ALA A 120 -1.60 2.35 -4.33
CA ALA A 120 -2.22 3.67 -4.33
C ALA A 120 -3.31 3.79 -5.40
N SER A 121 -3.05 3.33 -6.62
CA SER A 121 -4.02 3.35 -7.72
C SER A 121 -5.26 2.50 -7.40
N GLU A 122 -5.04 1.33 -6.80
CA GLU A 122 -6.11 0.46 -6.34
C GLU A 122 -6.92 1.10 -5.20
N ALA A 123 -6.26 1.71 -4.21
CA ALA A 123 -6.94 2.37 -3.09
C ALA A 123 -7.78 3.57 -3.54
N LEU A 124 -7.25 4.39 -4.46
CA LEU A 124 -7.97 5.52 -5.07
C LEU A 124 -9.23 5.04 -5.81
N THR A 125 -9.09 3.97 -6.60
CA THR A 125 -10.21 3.39 -7.36
C THR A 125 -11.27 2.79 -6.42
N ALA A 126 -10.83 2.01 -5.43
CA ALA A 126 -11.72 1.33 -4.49
C ALA A 126 -12.56 2.30 -3.64
N LEU A 127 -11.96 3.40 -3.16
CA LEU A 127 -12.66 4.36 -2.31
C LEU A 127 -13.27 5.56 -3.05
N GLY A 128 -12.83 5.76 -4.29
CA GLY A 128 -13.36 6.79 -5.19
C GLY A 128 -14.60 6.33 -5.95
N THR A 129 -14.75 5.01 -6.17
CA THR A 129 -15.96 4.44 -6.78
C THR A 129 -17.04 4.29 -5.71
N PRO A 130 -18.24 4.89 -5.87
CA PRO A 130 -19.33 4.72 -4.91
C PRO A 130 -19.73 3.25 -4.83
N ALA A 131 -19.81 2.69 -3.61
CA ALA A 131 -20.17 1.28 -3.39
C ALA A 131 -21.56 0.91 -3.95
N ASN A 132 -22.45 1.91 -4.06
CA ASN A 132 -23.84 1.78 -4.50
C ASN A 132 -24.17 2.78 -5.60
N ALA A 133 -23.28 3.02 -6.57
CA ALA A 133 -23.66 3.78 -7.77
C ALA A 133 -24.80 3.03 -8.45
N SER A 134 -26.03 3.39 -8.13
CA SER A 134 -27.21 2.87 -8.81
C SER A 134 -27.06 3.24 -10.28
N LEU A 135 -27.26 2.28 -11.17
CA LEU A 135 -27.26 2.52 -12.63
C LEU A 135 -28.29 3.58 -13.05
N PHE A 136 -29.15 4.00 -12.13
CA PHE A 136 -30.23 4.96 -12.33
C PHE A 136 -30.03 6.29 -11.56
N GLU A 137 -28.91 6.49 -10.87
CA GLU A 137 -28.58 7.79 -10.30
C GLU A 137 -28.21 8.79 -11.41
N THR A 138 -28.92 9.91 -11.44
CA THR A 138 -28.81 10.92 -12.51
C THR A 138 -27.61 11.86 -12.36
N THR A 139 -26.77 11.70 -11.33
CA THR A 139 -25.58 12.54 -11.15
C THR A 139 -24.45 11.79 -10.46
N THR A 140 -23.55 11.21 -11.27
CA THR A 140 -22.27 10.68 -10.76
C THR A 140 -21.38 11.85 -10.30
N PRO A 141 -20.77 11.79 -9.11
CA PRO A 141 -19.82 12.81 -8.68
C PRO A 141 -18.69 12.99 -9.69
N THR A 142 -18.29 14.23 -9.96
CA THR A 142 -17.15 14.49 -10.84
C THR A 142 -15.86 13.96 -10.22
N ALA A 143 -14.82 13.71 -11.02
CA ALA A 143 -13.52 13.28 -10.50
C ALA A 143 -12.98 14.27 -9.46
N GLN A 144 -13.18 15.57 -9.67
CA GLN A 144 -12.78 16.60 -8.71
C GLN A 144 -13.51 16.46 -7.37
N GLN A 145 -14.83 16.24 -7.38
CA GLN A 145 -15.61 16.04 -6.14
C GLN A 145 -15.17 14.78 -5.40
N THR A 146 -15.00 13.67 -6.13
CA THR A 146 -14.54 12.40 -5.56
C THR A 146 -13.16 12.52 -4.95
N ILE A 147 -12.19 13.07 -5.69
CA ILE A 147 -10.81 13.27 -5.22
C ILE A 147 -10.77 14.28 -4.05
N GLY A 148 -11.55 15.36 -4.13
CA GLY A 148 -11.64 16.38 -3.08
C GLY A 148 -12.20 15.85 -1.75
N SER A 149 -13.05 14.83 -1.80
CA SER A 149 -13.60 14.21 -0.58
C SER A 149 -12.51 13.60 0.32
N PHE A 150 -11.38 13.15 -0.24
CA PHE A 150 -10.23 12.63 0.48
C PHE A 150 -9.47 13.69 1.28
N THR A 151 -9.82 14.97 1.17
CA THR A 151 -9.21 16.03 1.98
C THR A 151 -9.79 16.13 3.39
N THR A 152 -10.87 15.41 3.69
CA THR A 152 -11.39 15.30 5.06
C THR A 152 -10.54 14.32 5.87
N ALA A 153 -10.37 14.56 7.17
CA ALA A 153 -9.59 13.68 8.04
C ALA A 153 -10.06 12.22 7.96
N ARG A 154 -11.39 12.00 7.99
CA ARG A 154 -12.00 10.66 7.90
C ARG A 154 -11.70 9.97 6.57
N ARG A 155 -11.93 10.64 5.43
CA ARG A 155 -11.71 10.01 4.11
C ARG A 155 -10.22 9.82 3.82
N PHE A 156 -9.35 10.72 4.28
CA PHE A 156 -7.91 10.53 4.20
C PHE A 156 -7.45 9.32 5.03
N SER A 157 -7.96 9.18 6.26
CA SER A 157 -7.69 8.02 7.11
C SER A 157 -8.04 6.70 6.42
N ALA A 158 -9.24 6.62 5.83
CA ALA A 158 -9.65 5.44 5.07
C ALA A 158 -8.74 5.18 3.86
N LEU A 159 -8.39 6.22 3.10
CA LEU A 159 -7.48 6.11 1.95
C LEU A 159 -6.10 5.60 2.35
N ALA A 160 -5.55 6.13 3.45
CA ALA A 160 -4.28 5.70 3.98
C ALA A 160 -4.33 4.24 4.45
N ALA A 161 -5.35 3.84 5.22
CA ALA A 161 -5.49 2.47 5.70
C ALA A 161 -5.63 1.46 4.55
N GLU A 162 -6.44 1.79 3.53
CA GLU A 162 -6.60 0.97 2.33
C GLU A 162 -5.30 0.85 1.53
N PHE A 163 -4.58 1.97 1.35
CA PHE A 163 -3.25 1.98 0.72
C PHE A 163 -2.26 1.06 1.45
N PHE A 164 -2.12 1.22 2.78
CA PHE A 164 -1.17 0.42 3.56
C PHE A 164 -1.56 -1.05 3.66
N THR A 165 -2.86 -1.37 3.66
CA THR A 165 -3.37 -2.74 3.55
C THR A 165 -2.84 -3.39 2.27
N ARG A 166 -3.07 -2.74 1.12
CA ARG A 166 -2.69 -3.26 -0.20
C ARG A 166 -1.18 -3.35 -0.36
N LEU A 167 -0.45 -2.32 0.08
CA LEU A 167 1.00 -2.30 0.04
C LEU A 167 1.58 -3.47 0.84
N THR A 168 1.08 -3.68 2.06
CA THR A 168 1.58 -4.72 2.97
C THR A 168 1.28 -6.11 2.44
N ARG A 169 0.06 -6.32 1.92
CA ARG A 169 -0.29 -7.57 1.25
C ARG A 169 0.67 -7.86 0.10
N LYS A 170 0.85 -6.91 -0.83
CA LYS A 170 1.77 -7.08 -1.97
C LYS A 170 3.19 -7.39 -1.50
N TYR A 171 3.67 -6.67 -0.49
CA TYR A 171 5.00 -6.86 0.07
C TYR A 171 5.20 -8.25 0.68
N LEU A 172 4.26 -8.72 1.51
CA LEU A 172 4.36 -10.05 2.12
C LEU A 172 4.21 -11.16 1.08
N THR A 173 3.23 -11.05 0.18
CA THR A 173 3.00 -12.04 -0.89
C THR A 173 4.18 -12.12 -1.85
N TYR A 174 4.87 -11.01 -2.12
CA TYR A 174 6.07 -11.01 -2.96
C TYR A 174 7.15 -11.96 -2.43
N PHE A 175 7.37 -12.00 -1.12
CA PHE A 175 8.31 -12.95 -0.52
C PHE A 175 7.72 -14.34 -0.38
N LEU A 176 6.47 -14.45 0.09
CA LEU A 176 5.85 -15.73 0.40
C LEU A 176 5.53 -16.59 -0.82
N SER A 177 5.08 -15.99 -1.92
CA SER A 177 4.71 -16.72 -3.15
C SER A 177 5.84 -17.57 -3.73
N ARG A 178 7.08 -17.19 -3.47
CA ARG A 178 8.30 -17.88 -3.90
C ARG A 178 8.53 -19.22 -3.18
N GLU A 179 7.92 -19.40 -2.01
CA GLU A 179 8.11 -20.59 -1.17
C GLU A 179 6.83 -21.35 -0.95
N LEU A 180 5.69 -20.67 -0.73
CA LEU A 180 4.42 -21.34 -0.44
C LEU A 180 4.04 -22.35 -1.54
N SER A 181 4.41 -22.08 -2.79
CA SER A 181 4.21 -22.98 -3.92
C SER A 181 4.93 -24.32 -3.74
N ASN A 182 6.08 -24.36 -3.05
CA ASN A 182 6.83 -25.58 -2.74
C ASN A 182 6.14 -26.44 -1.68
N TYR A 183 5.16 -25.88 -0.97
CA TYR A 183 4.39 -26.59 0.06
C TYR A 183 2.99 -27.01 -0.43
N VAL A 184 2.69 -26.85 -1.73
CA VAL A 184 1.44 -27.33 -2.33
C VAL A 184 1.62 -28.74 -2.88
N GLY A 185 0.83 -29.69 -2.42
CA GLY A 185 0.88 -31.10 -2.87
C GLY A 185 0.38 -32.05 -1.79
N VAL A 186 0.19 -33.33 -2.15
CA VAL A 186 -0.37 -34.36 -1.26
C VAL A 186 0.39 -34.48 0.06
N ASP A 187 1.72 -34.34 0.01
CA ASP A 187 2.62 -34.38 1.19
C ASP A 187 3.03 -32.98 1.69
N GLY A 188 2.51 -31.93 1.06
CA GLY A 188 2.80 -30.54 1.37
C GLY A 188 1.89 -29.98 2.45
N ARG A 189 2.32 -28.87 3.08
CA ARG A 189 1.52 -28.15 4.08
C ARG A 189 0.14 -27.74 3.54
N PHE A 190 0.03 -27.47 2.24
CA PHE A 190 -1.22 -27.23 1.55
C PHE A 190 -1.55 -28.45 0.68
N PRO A 191 -2.46 -29.33 1.12
CA PRO A 191 -2.83 -30.54 0.38
C PRO A 191 -3.36 -30.24 -1.04
N ASN A 192 -3.93 -29.06 -1.24
CA ASN A 192 -4.49 -28.60 -2.51
C ASN A 192 -4.46 -27.06 -2.63
N VAL A 193 -4.87 -26.57 -3.80
CA VAL A 193 -4.92 -25.13 -4.11
C VAL A 193 -5.93 -24.38 -3.23
N ASP A 194 -7.02 -25.02 -2.81
CA ASP A 194 -8.05 -24.39 -1.97
C ASP A 194 -7.49 -24.03 -0.59
N ARG A 195 -6.74 -24.95 0.05
CA ARG A 195 -6.06 -24.68 1.34
C ARG A 195 -5.02 -23.57 1.23
N HIS A 196 -4.33 -23.48 0.09
CA HIS A 196 -3.42 -22.38 -0.18
C HIS A 196 -4.19 -21.04 -0.37
N ALA A 197 -5.36 -21.07 -1.02
CA ALA A 197 -6.22 -19.89 -1.18
C ALA A 197 -6.82 -19.41 0.15
N GLU A 198 -7.23 -20.33 1.03
CA GLU A 198 -7.69 -20.04 2.39
C GLU A 198 -6.59 -19.34 3.21
N PHE A 199 -5.36 -19.84 3.15
CA PHE A 199 -4.21 -19.22 3.81
C PHE A 199 -3.97 -17.79 3.32
N ASN A 200 -3.97 -17.57 2.01
CA ASN A 200 -3.80 -16.24 1.44
C ASN A 200 -4.94 -15.28 1.84
N SER A 201 -6.17 -15.79 1.96
CA SER A 201 -7.32 -15.02 2.45
C SER A 201 -7.18 -14.63 3.92
N ALA A 202 -6.68 -15.55 4.76
CA ALA A 202 -6.38 -15.27 6.17
C ALA A 202 -5.24 -14.25 6.32
N LEU A 203 -4.19 -14.34 5.49
CA LEU A 203 -3.11 -13.36 5.45
C LEU A 203 -3.61 -11.96 5.06
N ASP A 204 -4.48 -11.89 4.05
CA ASP A 204 -5.12 -10.65 3.59
C ASP A 204 -6.01 -10.02 4.67
N LEU A 205 -6.79 -10.84 5.38
CA LEU A 205 -7.58 -10.39 6.53
C LEU A 205 -6.69 -9.81 7.64
N HIS A 206 -5.59 -10.49 7.98
CA HIS A 206 -4.66 -10.02 9.01
C HIS A 206 -4.00 -8.69 8.62
N CYS A 207 -3.63 -8.52 7.35
CA CYS A 207 -3.09 -7.24 6.83
C CYS A 207 -4.11 -6.10 6.95
N ARG A 208 -5.39 -6.37 6.66
CA ARG A 208 -6.49 -5.41 6.84
C ARG A 208 -6.64 -5.02 8.30
N GLN A 209 -6.73 -6.00 9.20
CA GLN A 209 -6.88 -5.76 10.64
C GLN A 209 -5.71 -4.93 11.19
N ALA A 210 -4.48 -5.30 10.84
CA ALA A 210 -3.29 -4.57 11.28
C ALA A 210 -3.25 -3.13 10.75
N SER A 211 -3.81 -2.87 9.57
CA SER A 211 -3.82 -1.53 8.96
C SER A 211 -4.84 -0.57 9.59
N LEU A 212 -5.76 -1.04 10.44
CA LEU A 212 -6.69 -0.18 11.17
C LEU A 212 -5.98 0.86 12.05
N ILE A 213 -4.79 0.51 12.59
CA ILE A 213 -3.96 1.48 13.34
C ILE A 213 -3.58 2.70 12.51
N ILE A 214 -3.49 2.56 11.18
CA ILE A 214 -3.20 3.67 10.28
C ILE A 214 -4.40 4.62 10.22
N GLU A 215 -5.61 4.08 10.17
CA GLU A 215 -6.84 4.87 10.12
C GLU A 215 -6.95 5.81 11.33
N GLU A 216 -6.55 5.35 12.52
CA GLU A 216 -6.65 6.09 13.79
C GLU A 216 -5.88 7.42 13.81
N PHE A 217 -4.71 7.49 13.15
CA PHE A 217 -3.86 8.70 13.24
C PHE A 217 -3.69 9.46 11.92
N SER A 218 -3.99 8.85 10.78
CA SER A 218 -3.67 9.42 9.46
C SER A 218 -4.41 10.73 9.18
N GLY A 219 -5.70 10.81 9.53
CA GLY A 219 -6.51 12.01 9.38
C GLY A 219 -5.98 13.17 10.23
N GLY A 220 -5.60 12.90 11.49
CA GLY A 220 -4.99 13.89 12.37
C GLY A 220 -3.63 14.38 11.85
N TRP A 221 -2.80 13.47 11.33
CA TRP A 221 -1.54 13.82 10.68
C TRP A 221 -1.75 14.72 9.46
N PHE A 222 -2.67 14.35 8.56
CA PHE A 222 -2.96 15.08 7.34
C PHE A 222 -3.53 16.48 7.62
N SER A 223 -4.52 16.58 8.51
CA SER A 223 -5.12 17.85 8.90
C SER A 223 -4.11 18.79 9.55
N LYS A 224 -3.29 18.28 10.48
CA LYS A 224 -2.24 19.08 11.14
C LYS A 224 -1.14 19.49 10.16
N GLY A 225 -0.76 18.60 9.25
CA GLY A 225 0.22 18.89 8.20
C GLY A 225 -0.25 20.05 7.33
N ASN A 226 -1.46 19.94 6.79
CA ASN A 226 -2.06 20.98 5.95
C ASN A 226 -2.27 22.32 6.68
N PHE A 227 -2.54 22.31 8.00
CA PHE A 227 -2.65 23.53 8.80
C PHE A 227 -1.30 24.23 9.01
N LYS A 228 -0.21 23.47 9.18
CA LYS A 228 1.13 24.01 9.45
C LYS A 228 1.89 24.47 8.19
N GLY A 229 1.43 24.10 7.00
CA GLY A 229 2.07 24.46 5.73
C GLY A 229 1.94 23.36 4.68
N PRO A 230 2.67 23.46 3.56
CA PRO A 230 2.64 22.44 2.51
C PRO A 230 3.22 21.12 3.02
N ILE A 231 2.53 20.01 2.74
CA ILE A 231 3.04 18.66 3.00
C ILE A 231 4.16 18.37 1.98
N THR A 232 5.40 18.35 2.46
CA THR A 232 6.57 18.04 1.64
C THR A 232 6.82 16.53 1.56
N GLN A 233 7.67 16.08 0.64
CA GLN A 233 8.11 14.68 0.60
C GLN A 233 8.86 14.26 1.88
N LYS A 234 9.57 15.19 2.54
CA LYS A 234 10.18 14.92 3.85
C LYS A 234 9.12 14.63 4.92
N ASN A 235 8.01 15.37 4.92
CA ASN A 235 6.90 15.11 5.83
C ASN A 235 6.27 13.74 5.53
N ALA A 236 6.08 13.41 4.25
CA ALA A 236 5.57 12.10 3.82
C ALA A 236 6.50 10.95 4.24
N ALA A 237 7.82 11.09 4.10
CA ALA A 237 8.79 10.10 4.57
C ALA A 237 8.70 9.86 6.08
N GLY A 238 8.58 10.92 6.87
CA GLY A 238 8.37 10.82 8.32
C GLY A 238 7.06 10.08 8.67
N TYR A 239 6.00 10.35 7.92
CA TYR A 239 4.73 9.65 8.06
C TYR A 239 4.81 8.17 7.69
N VAL A 240 5.44 7.83 6.56
CA VAL A 240 5.69 6.44 6.14
C VAL A 240 6.47 5.70 7.23
N HIS A 241 7.53 6.31 7.78
CA HIS A 241 8.30 5.69 8.85
C HIS A 241 7.43 5.33 10.07
N VAL A 242 6.59 6.26 10.52
CA VAL A 242 5.68 6.03 11.66
C VAL A 242 4.61 4.99 11.32
N ALA A 243 4.04 5.04 10.12
CA ALA A 243 3.03 4.10 9.63
C ALA A 243 3.57 2.67 9.61
N LEU A 244 4.72 2.44 8.96
CA LEU A 244 5.35 1.12 8.89
C LEU A 244 5.76 0.60 10.26
N LYS A 245 6.25 1.48 11.16
CA LYS A 245 6.58 1.10 12.54
C LYS A 245 5.35 0.61 13.31
N LYS A 246 4.22 1.32 13.22
CA LYS A 246 2.96 0.95 13.88
C LYS A 246 2.38 -0.33 13.27
N LEU A 247 2.32 -0.40 11.95
CA LEU A 247 1.79 -1.54 11.22
C LEU A 247 2.53 -2.84 11.55
N ARG A 248 3.87 -2.78 11.63
CA ARG A 248 4.69 -3.91 12.08
C ARG A 248 4.30 -4.37 13.49
N ALA A 249 4.10 -3.42 14.40
CA ALA A 249 3.72 -3.74 15.77
C ALA A 249 2.34 -4.42 15.83
N GLU A 250 1.37 -3.97 15.03
CA GLU A 250 0.05 -4.62 14.96
C GLU A 250 0.10 -6.01 14.30
N LEU A 251 0.87 -6.17 13.22
CA LEU A 251 1.04 -7.47 12.58
C LEU A 251 1.61 -8.53 13.54
N ALA A 252 2.46 -8.11 14.48
CA ALA A 252 3.01 -8.97 15.51
C ALA A 252 1.97 -9.38 16.57
N LYS A 253 1.02 -8.49 16.93
CA LYS A 253 0.03 -8.75 17.99
C LYS A 253 -0.99 -9.85 17.64
N GLY A 254 -1.21 -10.13 16.35
CA GLY A 254 -2.11 -11.21 15.93
C GLY A 254 -1.54 -12.62 16.12
N THR A 255 -0.33 -12.77 16.66
CA THR A 255 0.12 -14.07 17.18
C THR A 255 -0.50 -14.29 18.56
N PRO A 256 -1.56 -15.10 18.71
CA PRO A 256 -1.86 -15.64 20.03
C PRO A 256 -0.58 -16.32 20.51
N GLY A 257 -0.11 -15.92 21.69
CA GLY A 257 1.02 -16.57 22.34
C GLY A 257 0.78 -18.07 22.34
N GLY A 258 1.79 -18.84 21.90
CA GLY A 258 1.74 -20.28 22.03
C GLY A 258 1.51 -20.63 23.48
N GLU A 259 0.42 -21.34 23.75
CA GLU A 259 0.42 -22.37 24.78
C GLU A 259 1.27 -23.56 24.29
#